data_AF-A0A3D0TP62-F1
#
_entry.id   AF-A0A3D0TP62-F1
#
_cell.length_a   1.000
_cell.length_b   1.000
_cell.length_c   1.000
_cell.angle_alpha   90.00
_cell.angle_beta   90.00
_cell.angle_gamma   90.00
#
_symmetry.space_group_name_H-M   'P 1'
#
loop_
_entity.id
_entity.type
_entity.pdbx_description
1 polymer ?
#
loop_
_entity_poly.entity_id
_entity_poly.type
_entity_poly.pdbx_seq_one_letter_code
_entity_poly.pdbx_strand_id
1 'polypeptide(L)' 'MADGGDLAGAIRLLEHGPVRSSGVRERHLRIWYALADLYDRAGEYQSARRGFARIVDVDAGYVDAAHRLRALEG' A
#
# COMPACT_ATOMS: atom_id res chain seq x y z
N MET A 1 13.92 3.30 -19.69
CA MET A 1 12.95 3.90 -18.75
C MET A 1 12.10 2.78 -18.19
N ALA A 2 11.88 2.85 -16.88
CA ALA A 2 11.12 1.94 -16.04
C ALA A 2 11.68 0.52 -15.90
N ASP A 3 12.48 0.34 -14.85
CA ASP A 3 12.65 -0.88 -14.05
C ASP A 3 11.30 -1.35 -13.48
N GLY A 4 10.31 -1.55 -14.35
CA GLY A 4 9.00 -2.09 -14.03
C GLY A 4 9.10 -3.59 -13.87
N GLY A 5 9.86 -4.06 -12.88
CA GLY A 5 9.72 -5.43 -12.39
C GLY A 5 8.24 -5.68 -12.14
N ASP A 6 7.72 -6.81 -12.63
CA ASP A 6 6.30 -7.17 -12.76
C ASP A 6 5.39 -6.63 -11.63
N LEU A 7 4.99 -5.36 -11.74
CA LEU A 7 4.20 -4.65 -10.71
C LEU A 7 2.85 -5.33 -10.56
N ALA A 8 2.30 -5.80 -11.68
CA ALA A 8 1.06 -6.57 -11.71
C ALA A 8 1.18 -7.89 -10.93
N GLY A 9 2.28 -8.63 -11.05
CA GLY A 9 2.52 -9.83 -10.26
C GLY A 9 2.76 -9.54 -8.78
N ALA A 10 3.45 -8.45 -8.45
CA ALA A 10 3.66 -8.03 -7.07
C ALA A 10 2.34 -7.68 -6.38
N ILE A 11 1.43 -6.97 -7.06
CA ILE A 11 0.08 -6.67 -6.58
C ILE A 11 -0.69 -7.97 -6.32
N ARG A 12 -0.75 -8.87 -7.31
CA ARG A 12 -1.46 -10.16 -7.19
C ARG A 12 -0.95 -11.01 -6.03
N LEU A 13 0.37 -11.03 -5.81
CA LEU A 13 0.98 -11.78 -4.70
C LEU A 13 0.54 -11.23 -3.33
N LEU A 14 0.48 -9.90 -3.18
CA LEU A 14 0.07 -9.27 -1.94
C LEU A 14 -1.44 -9.35 -1.69
N GLU A 15 -2.26 -9.38 -2.74
CA GLU A 15 -3.72 -9.57 -2.63
C GLU A 15 -4.10 -11.00 -2.21
N HIS A 16 -3.35 -12.02 -2.66
CA HIS A 16 -3.72 -13.44 -2.48
C HIS A 16 -2.77 -14.26 -1.60
N GLY A 17 -1.71 -13.66 -1.06
CA GLY A 17 -0.69 -14.36 -0.29
C GLY A 17 -1.22 -15.01 1.01
N PRO A 18 -0.72 -16.20 1.41
CA PRO A 18 -1.19 -16.90 2.59
C PRO A 18 -0.89 -16.10 3.88
N VAL A 19 -1.95 -15.77 4.63
CA VAL A 19 -1.85 -15.04 5.91
C VAL A 19 -1.47 -16.03 7.02
N ARG A 20 -0.17 -16.09 7.38
CA ARG A 20 0.29 -16.82 8.57
C ARG A 20 0.37 -15.89 9.78
N SER A 21 -0.35 -16.28 10.83
CA SER A 21 -0.69 -15.46 12.01
C SER A 21 0.51 -15.20 12.93
N SER A 22 0.85 -13.92 13.09
CA SER A 22 1.30 -13.29 14.34
C SER A 22 1.31 -11.77 14.16
N GLY A 23 0.65 -11.04 15.07
CA GLY A 23 0.48 -9.57 15.01
C GLY A 23 -0.34 -9.07 13.81
N VAL A 24 -1.62 -9.47 13.73
CA VAL A 24 -2.51 -9.19 12.58
C VAL A 24 -2.51 -7.71 12.17
N ARG A 25 -2.51 -6.79 13.13
CA ARG A 25 -2.56 -5.34 12.87
C ARG A 25 -1.30 -4.80 12.18
N GLU A 26 -0.12 -5.01 12.75
CA GLU A 26 1.15 -4.52 12.19
C GLU A 26 1.46 -5.12 10.81
N ARG A 27 1.11 -6.40 10.59
CA ARG A 27 1.27 -7.04 9.28
C ARG A 27 0.27 -6.51 8.26
N HIS A 28 -0.98 -6.24 8.64
CA HIS A 28 -1.95 -5.61 7.74
C HIS A 28 -1.49 -4.22 7.31
N LEU A 29 -0.99 -3.40 8.24
CA LEU A 29 -0.45 -2.08 7.91
C LEU A 29 0.72 -2.18 6.90
N ARG A 30 1.60 -3.16 7.09
CA ARG A 30 2.73 -3.41 6.15
C ARG A 30 2.26 -3.83 4.76
N ILE A 31 1.28 -4.74 4.68
CA ILE A 31 0.73 -5.21 3.40
C ILE A 31 -0.01 -4.08 2.68
N TRP A 32 -0.86 -3.33 3.38
CA TRP A 32 -1.58 -2.20 2.80
C TRP A 32 -0.63 -1.12 2.32
N TYR A 33 0.45 -0.85 3.05
CA TYR A 33 1.46 0.12 2.64
C TYR A 33 2.14 -0.31 1.34
N ALA A 34 2.59 -1.57 1.27
CA ALA A 34 3.23 -2.11 0.08
C ALA A 34 2.28 -2.09 -1.14
N LEU A 35 1.00 -2.46 -0.96
CA LEU A 35 0.00 -2.38 -2.02
C LEU A 35 -0.24 -0.94 -2.48
N ALA A 36 -0.39 0.00 -1.54
CA ALA A 36 -0.61 1.42 -1.86
C ALA A 36 0.57 2.02 -2.64
N ASP A 37 1.81 1.70 -2.23
CA ASP A 37 3.03 2.11 -2.92
C ASP A 37 3.15 1.51 -4.33
N LEU A 38 2.76 0.23 -4.51
CA LEU A 38 2.73 -0.40 -5.82
C LEU A 38 1.69 0.23 -6.75
N TYR A 39 0.50 0.55 -6.23
CA TYR A 39 -0.52 1.26 -7.00
C TYR A 39 -0.04 2.65 -7.42
N ASP A 40 0.63 3.37 -6.53
CA ASP A 40 1.19 4.70 -6.84
C ASP A 40 2.22 4.60 -7.98
N ARG A 41 3.16 3.65 -7.89
CA ARG A 41 4.15 3.41 -8.96
C ARG A 41 3.55 2.93 -10.27
N ALA A 42 2.40 2.26 -10.22
CA ALA A 42 1.66 1.81 -11.40
C ALA A 42 0.80 2.92 -12.04
N GLY A 43 0.70 4.11 -11.43
CA GLY A 43 -0.19 5.18 -11.87
C GLY A 43 -1.66 4.99 -11.46
N GLU A 44 -1.96 3.98 -10.65
CA GLU A 44 -3.29 3.63 -10.15
C GLU A 44 -3.65 4.48 -8.92
N TYR A 45 -3.62 5.81 -9.07
CA TYR A 45 -3.67 6.76 -7.95
C TYR A 45 -4.93 6.66 -7.08
N GLN A 46 -6.07 6.27 -7.67
CA GLN A 46 -7.30 6.04 -6.90
C GLN A 46 -7.15 4.87 -5.91
N SER A 47 -6.46 3.80 -6.32
CA SER A 47 -6.19 2.64 -5.48
C SER A 47 -5.12 2.96 -4.43
N ALA A 48 -4.07 3.70 -4.82
CA ALA A 48 -3.06 4.19 -3.88
C ALA A 48 -3.68 5.06 -2.78
N ARG A 49 -4.53 6.02 -3.15
CA ARG A 49 -5.23 6.91 -2.21
C ARG A 49 -6.08 6.13 -1.21
N ARG A 50 -6.86 5.16 -1.68
CA ARG A 50 -7.66 4.28 -0.81
C ARG A 50 -6.78 3.48 0.16
N GLY A 51 -5.66 2.96 -0.31
CA GLY A 51 -4.71 2.21 0.50
C GLY A 51 -4.10 3.05 1.62
N PHE A 52 -3.55 4.23 1.29
CA PHE A 52 -2.98 5.12 2.29
C PHE A 52 -4.02 5.68 3.25
N ALA A 53 -5.23 6.03 2.78
CA ALA A 53 -6.32 6.47 3.66
C ALA A 53 -6.70 5.41 4.71
N ARG A 54 -6.76 4.14 4.30
CA ARG A 54 -7.04 3.02 5.23
C ARG A 54 -5.96 2.85 6.30
N ILE A 55 -4.69 3.09 5.95
CA ILE A 55 -3.58 3.03 6.90
C ILE A 55 -3.72 4.18 7.91
N VAL A 56 -3.96 5.40 7.44
CA VAL A 56 -4.09 6.60 8.28
C VAL A 56 -5.27 6.51 9.26
N ASP A 57 -6.38 5.91 8.82
CA ASP A 57 -7.54 5.63 9.69
C ASP A 57 -7.20 4.70 10.86
N VAL A 58 -6.29 3.74 10.65
CA VAL A 58 -5.89 2.76 11.66
C VAL A 58 -4.72 3.25 12.53
N ASP A 59 -3.73 3.89 11.90
CA ASP A 59 -2.54 4.45 12.53
C ASP A 59 -1.97 5.59 11.66
N ALA A 60 -2.32 6.83 12.02
CA ALA A 60 -1.86 8.03 11.32
C ALA A 60 -0.33 8.25 11.38
N GLY A 61 0.36 7.60 12.34
CA GLY A 61 1.81 7.64 12.49
C GLY A 61 2.54 6.53 11.75
N TYR A 62 1.84 5.67 11.01
CA TYR A 62 2.44 4.54 10.32
C TYR A 62 3.32 4.98 9.15
N VAL A 63 4.64 4.91 9.36
CA VAL A 63 5.67 5.30 8.38
C VAL A 63 5.41 6.74 7.91
N ASP A 64 5.16 6.93 6.61
CA ASP A 64 4.86 8.22 5.98
C ASP A 64 3.49 8.20 5.27
N ALA A 65 2.59 7.28 5.64
CA ALA A 65 1.31 7.08 4.96
C ALA A 65 0.46 8.37 4.89
N ALA A 66 0.45 9.18 5.95
CA ALA A 66 -0.24 10.47 5.97
C ALA A 66 0.39 11.52 5.04
N HIS A 67 1.69 11.43 4.76
CA HIS A 67 2.37 12.29 3.80
C HIS A 67 2.08 11.84 2.36
N ARG A 68 2.16 10.53 2.09
CA ARG A 68 1.84 9.93 0.79
C ARG A 68 0.38 10.18 0.39
N LEU A 69 -0.55 10.09 1.34
CA LEU A 69 -1.97 10.40 1.11
C LEU A 69 -2.15 11.84 0.64
N ARG A 70 -1.57 12.82 1.36
CA ARG A 70 -1.66 14.24 1.00
C ARG A 70 -1.09 14.54 -0.38
N ALA A 71 0.00 13.87 -0.75
CA ALA A 71 0.60 14.02 -2.08
C ALA A 71 -0.30 13.54 -3.23
N LEU A 72 -1.25 12.64 -2.96
CA LEU A 72 -2.23 12.12 -3.95
C LEU A 72 -3.54 12.92 -3.99
N GLU A 73 -3.71 13.88 -3.06
CA GLU A 73 -4.90 14.74 -2.95
C GLU A 73 -4.69 16.14 -3.52
N GLY A 74 -3.43 16.55 -3.71
CA GLY A 74 -3.03 17.82 -4.34
C GLY A 74 -2.73 17.66 -5.82
#